data_AF-A0A954ZW79-F1
#
_entry.id   AF-A0A954ZW79-F1
#
_cell.length_a   1.000
_cell.length_b   1.000
_cell.length_c   1.000
_cell.angle_alpha   90.00
_cell.angle_beta   90.00
_cell.angle_gamma   90.00
#
_symmetry.space_group_name_H-M   'P 1'
#
loop_
_entity.id
_entity.type
_entity.pdbx_description
1 polymer ?
#
loop_
_entity_poly.entity_id
_entity_poly.type
_entity_poly.pdbx_seq_one_letter_code
_entity_poly.pdbx_strand_id
1 'polypeptide(L)' 'DIAVATNCGQIKTGAPCRSDRNAKYNQLIRIAEELGEQGVYGSTTWWR' A
#
# COMPACT_ATOMS: atom_id res chain seq x y z
N ASP A 1 -3.25 4.03 -3.96
CA ASP A 1 -4.34 5.03 -3.94
C ASP A 1 -5.58 4.51 -3.24
N ILE A 2 -6.48 3.76 -3.89
CA ILE A 2 -7.75 3.34 -3.25
C ILE A 2 -7.57 2.64 -1.90
N ALA A 3 -6.67 1.66 -1.82
CA ALA A 3 -6.42 0.91 -0.60
C ALA A 3 -5.92 1.79 0.57
N VAL A 4 -5.12 2.81 0.25
CA VAL A 4 -4.62 3.79 1.22
C VAL A 4 -5.74 4.76 1.59
N ALA A 5 -6.46 5.30 0.61
CA ALA A 5 -7.55 6.25 0.81
C ALA A 5 -8.70 5.67 1.66
N THR A 6 -8.99 4.38 1.53
CA THR A 6 -10.04 3.72 2.31
C THR A 6 -9.54 3.14 3.62
N ASN A 7 -8.24 3.23 3.92
CA ASN A 7 -7.62 2.54 5.06
C ASN A 7 -8.04 1.06 5.15
N CYS A 8 -7.98 0.33 4.02
CA CYS A 8 -8.41 -1.08 4.01
C CYS A 8 -7.38 -2.03 4.65
N GLY A 9 -6.16 -1.55 4.94
CA GLY A 9 -5.12 -2.25 5.68
C GLY A 9 -4.42 -3.40 4.97
N GLN A 10 -5.10 -4.06 4.04
CA GLN A 10 -4.56 -5.14 3.23
C GLN A 10 -4.90 -4.91 1.75
N ILE A 11 -4.00 -5.34 0.88
CA ILE A 11 -4.22 -5.38 -0.56
C ILE A 11 -3.53 -6.61 -1.14
N LYS A 12 -4.24 -7.37 -1.95
CA LYS A 12 -3.66 -8.46 -2.76
C LYS A 12 -3.63 -8.02 -4.21
N THR A 13 -2.43 -7.81 -4.74
CA THR A 13 -2.23 -7.35 -6.13
C THR A 13 -1.29 -8.24 -6.95
N GLY A 14 -1.12 -9.50 -6.54
CA GLY A 14 -0.31 -10.50 -7.25
C GLY A 14 1.02 -10.80 -6.57
N ALA A 15 1.88 -11.56 -7.24
CA ALA A 15 3.27 -11.74 -6.83
C ALA A 15 4.10 -10.50 -7.22
N PRO A 16 5.29 -10.28 -6.62
CA PRO A 16 6.21 -9.21 -7.02
C PRO A 16 6.94 -9.57 -8.32
N CYS A 17 6.17 -9.91 -9.35
CA CYS A 17 6.65 -10.22 -10.68
C CYS A 17 5.70 -9.58 -11.71
N ARG A 18 6.23 -9.29 -12.89
CA ARG A 18 5.56 -8.56 -13.99
C ARG A 18 5.31 -7.08 -13.65
N SER A 19 5.53 -6.23 -14.65
CA SER A 19 5.55 -4.77 -14.46
C SER A 19 4.22 -4.19 -14.00
N ASP A 20 3.10 -4.77 -14.40
CA ASP A 20 1.75 -4.33 -14.02
C ASP A 20 1.47 -4.52 -12.52
N ARG A 21 2.04 -5.57 -11.91
CA ARG A 21 1.90 -5.83 -10.46
C ARG A 21 2.91 -5.01 -9.67
N ASN A 22 4.14 -4.96 -10.16
CA ASN A 22 5.19 -4.11 -9.58
C ASN A 22 4.79 -2.64 -9.57
N ALA A 23 4.08 -2.14 -10.59
CA ALA A 23 3.58 -0.77 -10.61
C ALA A 23 2.69 -0.44 -9.40
N LYS A 24 1.88 -1.39 -8.92
CA LYS A 24 1.03 -1.22 -7.74
C LYS A 24 1.85 -1.18 -6.45
N TYR A 25 2.86 -2.05 -6.31
CA TYR A 25 3.78 -2.00 -5.19
C TYR A 25 4.62 -0.72 -5.17
N ASN A 26 5.16 -0.31 -6.32
CA ASN A 26 5.93 0.92 -6.45
C ASN A 26 5.09 2.17 -6.19
N GLN A 27 3.79 2.13 -6.48
CA GLN A 27 2.87 3.20 -6.09
C GLN A 27 2.71 3.26 -4.56
N LEU A 28 2.62 2.13 -3.87
CA LEU A 28 2.56 2.12 -2.40
C LEU A 28 3.84 2.66 -1.76
N ILE A 29 5.01 2.35 -2.32
CA ILE A 29 6.29 2.91 -1.87
C ILE A 29 6.30 4.43 -2.02
N ARG A 30 5.92 4.95 -3.19
CA ARG A 30 5.84 6.40 -3.43
C ARG A 30 4.88 7.10 -2.46
N ILE A 31 3.71 6.52 -2.22
CA ILE A 31 2.77 7.06 -1.23
C ILE A 31 3.37 7.04 0.19
N ALA A 32 4.08 5.97 0.55
CA ALA A 32 4.74 5.90 1.85
C ALA A 32 5.84 6.96 2.00
N GLU A 33 6.60 7.23 0.94
CA GLU A 33 7.58 8.33 0.89
C GLU A 33 6.90 9.69 1.03
N GLU A 34 5.78 9.92 0.33
CA GLU A 34 4.99 11.17 0.42
C GLU A 34 4.41 11.41 1.82
N LEU A 35 3.99 10.35 2.52
CA LEU A 35 3.43 10.45 3.87
C LEU A 35 4.50 10.66 4.96
N GLY A 36 5.73 10.22 4.73
CA GLY A 36 6.82 10.31 5.69
C GLY A 36 6.44 9.73 7.05
N GLU A 37 6.67 10.49 8.13
CA GLU A 37 6.37 10.08 9.51
C GLU A 37 4.87 9.90 9.81
N GLN A 38 3.98 10.40 8.95
CA GLN A 38 2.53 10.21 9.11
C GLN A 38 2.06 8.85 8.59
N GLY A 39 2.90 8.13 7.83
CA GLY A 39 2.58 6.81 7.31
C GLY A 39 2.51 5.75 8.42
N VAL A 40 1.41 4.98 8.45
CA VAL A 40 1.22 3.90 9.43
C VAL A 40 1.16 2.55 8.71
N TYR A 41 2.07 1.64 9.07
CA TYR A 41 2.07 0.26 8.59
C TYR A 41 1.54 -0.67 9.68
N GLY A 42 0.55 -1.49 9.33
CA GLY A 42 0.15 -2.66 10.12
C GLY A 42 -0.41 -2.46 11.51
N SER A 43 -0.99 -1.28 11.76
CA SER A 43 -1.72 -0.99 12.99
C SER A 43 -3.11 -1.66 13.00
N THR A 44 -4.09 -1.03 13.65
CA THR A 44 -5.49 -1.46 13.73
C THR A 44 -6.13 -1.78 12.38
N THR A 45 -5.57 -1.27 11.29
CA THR A 45 -6.02 -1.51 9.92
C THR A 45 -5.88 -2.96 9.45
N TRP A 46 -4.99 -3.78 10.02
CA TRP A 46 -4.81 -5.18 9.56
C TRP A 46 -5.97 -6.11 9.90
N TRP A 47 -6.74 -5.78 10.94
CA TRP A 47 -7.85 -6.58 11.45
C TRP A 47 -9.22 -6.01 11.07
N ARG A 48 -9.23 -4.99 10.20
CA ARG A 48 -10.45 -4.32 9.75
C ARG A 48 -11.14 -5.06 8.62
#